data_AF-A0A9Q4CTK0-F1
#
_entry.id   AF-A0A9Q4CTK0-F1
#
_cell.length_a   1.000
_cell.length_b   1.000
_cell.length_c   1.000
_cell.angle_alpha   90.00
_cell.angle_beta   90.00
_cell.angle_gamma   90.00
#
_symmetry.space_group_name_H-M   'P 1'
#
loop_
_entity.id
_entity.type
_entity.pdbx_description
1 polymer ?
#
loop_
_entity_poly.entity_id
_entity_poly.type
_entity_poly.pdbx_seq_one_letter_code
_entity_poly.pdbx_strand_id
1 'polypeptide(L)'
;MKRTTKAIAASLLALSAAPMLASQAMAATYTRGNTVIEWNGTALLHAVHLVAVDPWSHESTSWLSVYYLDEAMHKAGFTAAWDGTTGTWSLTVPSTYGTPPDVSNAPSSQATNRSNMAISLNGTVVAYAPRLVAPDPYSGAETTYVPIYYVTQVMKRVGMTPTWNGLDWDFPTTLKITPYTSSSTPVGNPESQTTMAKAMWAMFDAKTWDVYTHPTMAEAGVTPTSATVTAGDVATWLADWARHALGYVDQGYGTTDPAFHWFRMAYEASPNPFTWGQIYGLYDDTGVTSPTQTLSTRQAQTVLSNLQWWLNGYKVLPNGAYQLHIPLYSHYNVWSGGATTKGYGLANYEEVLTEDAKFYDQVTLQQSGANWLITLPNTEGSPTNVAWTIAYNGNLIYGYNGGSKDNGDQGGKTLSVNFQPGGGFSIGLSSLDENGFGEYLGIPANSTTLVPKYVIDAMGMQSSSDLPTGLSI
;
A
#
# COMPACT_ATOMS: atom_id res chain seq x y z
N MET A 1 57.41 64.41 33.68
CA MET A 1 56.83 63.20 33.04
C MET A 1 55.54 62.84 33.75
N LYS A 2 54.39 63.14 33.14
CA LYS A 2 53.05 62.76 33.62
C LYS A 2 52.27 62.20 32.44
N ARG A 3 51.75 60.99 32.59
CA ARG A 3 50.82 60.34 31.65
C ARG A 3 49.41 60.93 31.85
N THR A 4 48.68 61.13 30.77
CA THR A 4 47.22 61.27 30.80
C THR A 4 46.58 60.66 29.55
N THR A 5 45.41 60.09 29.78
CA THR A 5 44.67 59.13 28.96
C THR A 5 43.35 59.78 28.49
N LYS A 6 42.69 59.14 27.50
CA LYS A 6 41.26 59.23 27.08
C LYS A 6 40.96 60.26 25.96
N ALA A 7 40.01 60.06 25.03
CA ALA A 7 38.86 59.15 24.95
C ALA A 7 38.48 58.84 23.48
N ILE A 8 37.85 57.69 23.22
CA ILE A 8 37.17 57.37 21.96
C ILE A 8 35.66 57.59 22.19
N ALA A 9 35.03 58.38 21.33
CA ALA A 9 33.59 58.68 21.35
C ALA A 9 32.81 57.65 20.52
N ALA A 10 31.80 57.03 21.12
CA ALA A 10 30.81 56.18 20.43
C ALA A 10 29.60 57.03 20.04
N SER A 11 29.19 56.96 18.77
CA SER A 11 28.01 57.66 18.24
C SER A 11 26.80 56.72 18.26
N LEU A 12 25.74 57.12 18.96
CA LEU A 12 24.43 56.46 18.93
C LEU A 12 23.66 56.86 17.65
N LEU A 13 23.24 55.86 16.86
CA LEU A 13 22.23 56.01 15.81
C LEU A 13 20.86 55.62 16.38
N ALA A 14 19.95 56.59 16.47
CA ALA A 14 18.55 56.37 16.84
C ALA A 14 17.74 56.00 15.59
N LEU A 15 17.25 54.75 15.51
CA LEU A 15 16.27 54.32 14.52
C LEU A 15 14.85 54.56 15.05
N SER A 16 14.11 55.44 14.40
CA SER A 16 12.68 55.65 14.64
C SER A 16 11.87 54.49 14.06
N ALA A 17 11.21 53.71 14.92
CA ALA A 17 10.24 52.70 14.52
C ALA A 17 8.92 53.36 14.10
N ALA A 18 8.55 53.23 12.83
CA ALA A 18 7.20 53.53 12.38
C ALA A 18 6.25 52.38 12.78
N PRO A 19 5.06 52.67 13.34
CA PRO A 19 4.08 51.63 13.59
C PRO A 19 3.52 51.13 12.26
N MET A 20 3.91 49.93 11.85
CA MET A 20 3.22 49.20 10.80
C MET A 20 1.83 48.84 11.31
N LEU A 21 0.81 49.53 10.80
CA LEU A 21 -0.58 49.12 10.93
C LEU A 21 -0.73 47.79 10.17
N ALA A 22 -0.67 46.67 10.90
CA ALA A 22 -1.04 45.37 10.36
C ALA A 22 -2.51 45.45 9.92
N SER A 23 -2.80 45.16 8.65
CA SER A 23 -4.18 45.03 8.19
C SER A 23 -4.81 43.87 8.94
N GLN A 24 -5.85 44.14 9.74
CA GLN A 24 -6.65 43.09 10.36
C GLN A 24 -7.32 42.30 9.24
N ALA A 25 -6.79 41.12 8.93
CA ALA A 25 -7.53 40.13 8.18
C ALA A 25 -8.73 39.74 9.04
N MET A 26 -9.94 39.96 8.55
CA MET A 26 -11.15 39.43 9.18
C MET A 26 -10.98 37.91 9.26
N ALA A 27 -10.81 37.38 10.47
CA ALA A 27 -10.80 35.95 10.68
C ALA A 27 -12.18 35.43 10.31
N ALA A 28 -12.28 34.68 9.22
CA ALA A 28 -13.52 34.01 8.86
C ALA A 28 -13.95 33.12 10.04
N THR A 29 -15.16 33.30 10.55
CA THR A 29 -15.72 32.41 11.57
C THR A 29 -16.13 31.12 10.88
N TYR A 30 -15.49 30.02 11.24
CA TYR A 30 -15.80 28.67 10.75
C TYR A 30 -15.86 27.68 11.91
N THR A 31 -16.60 26.60 11.74
CA THR A 31 -16.52 25.42 12.61
C THR A 31 -15.78 24.29 11.91
N ARG A 32 -15.30 23.30 12.67
CA ARG A 32 -14.53 22.15 12.15
C ARG A 32 -15.37 20.87 12.28
N GLY A 33 -15.26 19.99 11.29
CA GLY A 33 -15.85 18.66 11.31
C GLY A 33 -14.90 17.62 10.70
N ASN A 34 -14.92 16.40 11.21
CA ASN A 34 -14.15 15.30 10.61
C ASN A 34 -14.83 14.81 9.34
N THR A 35 -14.05 14.36 8.38
CA THR A 35 -14.52 13.79 7.12
C THR A 35 -13.72 12.58 6.71
N VAL A 36 -14.39 11.53 6.28
CA VAL A 36 -13.78 10.47 5.50
C VAL A 36 -13.96 10.80 4.03
N ILE A 37 -12.85 10.80 3.29
CA ILE A 37 -12.88 10.87 1.83
C ILE A 37 -12.82 9.43 1.32
N GLU A 38 -13.85 9.00 0.61
CA GLU A 38 -14.05 7.63 0.17
C GLU A 38 -14.08 7.52 -1.36
N TRP A 39 -13.68 6.37 -1.87
CA TRP A 39 -13.78 6.03 -3.27
C TRP A 39 -14.35 4.63 -3.43
N ASN A 40 -15.52 4.55 -4.07
CA ASN A 40 -16.27 3.30 -4.22
C ASN A 40 -16.57 2.64 -2.87
N GLY A 41 -16.87 3.45 -1.84
CA GLY A 41 -17.12 2.97 -0.47
C GLY A 41 -15.87 2.51 0.29
N THR A 42 -14.66 2.71 -0.25
CA THR A 42 -13.40 2.47 0.46
C THR A 42 -12.82 3.79 0.95
N ALA A 43 -12.53 3.90 2.24
CA ALA A 43 -11.87 5.07 2.81
C ALA A 43 -10.48 5.28 2.18
N LEU A 44 -10.26 6.42 1.54
CA LEU A 44 -8.96 6.84 1.02
C LEU A 44 -8.16 7.56 2.09
N LEU A 45 -8.77 8.49 2.81
CA LEU A 45 -8.15 9.24 3.91
C LEU A 45 -9.17 9.87 4.85
N HIS A 46 -8.69 10.24 6.05
CA HIS A 46 -9.42 11.06 7.01
C HIS A 46 -8.90 12.50 6.94
N ALA A 47 -9.81 13.46 6.91
CA ALA A 47 -9.53 14.89 6.85
C ALA A 47 -10.40 15.66 7.85
N VAL A 48 -10.10 16.94 8.00
CA VAL A 48 -11.00 17.89 8.65
C VAL A 48 -11.52 18.87 7.61
N HIS A 49 -12.84 19.01 7.54
CA HIS A 49 -13.50 20.05 6.77
C HIS A 49 -13.83 21.25 7.66
N LEU A 50 -14.01 22.41 7.03
CA LEU A 50 -14.55 23.61 7.68
C LEU A 50 -16.00 23.80 7.26
N VAL A 51 -16.84 24.30 8.15
CA VAL A 51 -18.19 24.77 7.79
C VAL A 51 -18.17 26.29 7.84
N ALA A 52 -18.42 26.92 6.69
CA ALA A 52 -18.41 28.37 6.53
C ALA A 52 -19.37 28.81 5.41
N VAL A 53 -19.77 30.07 5.43
CA VAL A 53 -20.63 30.67 4.40
C VAL A 53 -19.88 30.78 3.08
N ASP A 54 -20.44 30.19 2.02
CA ASP A 54 -19.99 30.41 0.65
C ASP A 54 -20.34 31.86 0.23
N PRO A 55 -19.35 32.70 -0.12
CA PRO A 55 -19.59 34.10 -0.45
C PRO A 55 -20.38 34.31 -1.75
N TRP A 56 -20.53 33.29 -2.59
CA TRP A 56 -21.26 33.38 -3.86
C TRP A 56 -22.71 32.93 -3.73
N SER A 57 -22.97 31.86 -2.97
CA SER A 57 -24.34 31.38 -2.72
C SER A 57 -24.98 32.00 -1.47
N HIS A 58 -24.17 32.56 -0.56
CA HIS A 58 -24.56 33.05 0.77
C HIS A 58 -25.10 31.97 1.70
N GLU A 59 -24.92 30.70 1.34
CA GLU A 59 -25.33 29.54 2.14
C GLU A 59 -24.14 28.93 2.90
N SER A 60 -24.42 28.32 4.04
CA SER A 60 -23.39 27.56 4.76
C SER A 60 -23.06 26.26 4.02
N THR A 61 -21.78 25.94 3.88
CA THR A 61 -21.34 24.72 3.20
C THR A 61 -20.05 24.18 3.82
N SER A 62 -19.73 22.93 3.50
CA SER A 62 -18.48 22.29 3.92
C SER A 62 -17.37 22.60 2.93
N TRP A 63 -16.21 22.95 3.46
CA TRP A 63 -15.01 23.33 2.74
C TRP A 63 -13.92 22.29 3.02
N LEU A 64 -13.39 21.69 1.95
CA LEU A 64 -12.29 20.73 2.04
C LEU A 64 -10.98 21.39 1.65
N SER A 65 -9.91 21.02 2.35
CA SER A 65 -8.56 21.46 2.02
C SER A 65 -8.18 20.92 0.64
N VAL A 66 -7.67 21.79 -0.23
CA VAL A 66 -7.14 21.40 -1.53
C VAL A 66 -5.99 20.38 -1.35
N TYR A 67 -5.23 20.48 -0.26
CA TYR A 67 -4.21 19.48 0.09
C TYR A 67 -4.78 18.07 0.22
N TYR A 68 -5.85 17.89 1.01
CA TYR A 68 -6.47 16.58 1.19
C TYR A 68 -7.19 16.09 -0.08
N LEU A 69 -7.73 17.03 -0.87
CA LEU A 69 -8.28 16.70 -2.18
C LEU A 69 -7.19 16.24 -3.14
N ASP A 70 -6.02 16.90 -3.18
CA ASP A 70 -4.85 16.47 -3.96
C ASP A 70 -4.43 15.04 -3.59
N GLU A 71 -4.29 14.76 -2.29
CA GLU A 71 -3.94 13.41 -1.81
C GLU A 71 -5.00 12.36 -2.16
N ALA A 72 -6.28 12.68 -2.00
CA ALA A 72 -7.38 11.76 -2.34
C ALA A 72 -7.44 11.49 -3.86
N MET A 73 -7.24 12.52 -4.68
CA MET A 73 -7.23 12.39 -6.13
C MET A 73 -6.05 11.54 -6.61
N HIS A 74 -4.86 11.72 -6.04
CA HIS A 74 -3.71 10.84 -6.29
C HIS A 74 -4.01 9.38 -5.90
N LYS A 75 -4.65 9.15 -4.74
CA LYS A 75 -5.08 7.82 -4.31
C LYS A 75 -6.09 7.17 -5.26
N ALA A 76 -6.96 7.98 -5.88
CA ALA A 76 -7.87 7.55 -6.93
C ALA A 76 -7.21 7.47 -8.32
N GLY A 77 -5.89 7.68 -8.42
CA GLY A 77 -5.11 7.54 -9.64
C GLY A 77 -5.07 8.77 -10.55
N PHE A 78 -5.70 9.89 -10.18
CA PHE A 78 -5.57 11.16 -10.91
C PHE A 78 -4.19 11.77 -10.67
N THR A 79 -3.73 12.64 -11.57
CA THR A 79 -2.69 13.62 -11.20
C THR A 79 -3.39 14.87 -10.71
N ALA A 80 -3.04 15.38 -9.53
CA ALA A 80 -3.65 16.56 -8.94
C ALA A 80 -2.56 17.51 -8.43
N ALA A 81 -2.71 18.81 -8.69
CA ALA A 81 -1.73 19.80 -8.24
C ALA A 81 -2.39 21.15 -7.97
N TRP A 82 -2.14 21.69 -6.79
CA TRP A 82 -2.42 23.08 -6.44
C TRP A 82 -1.26 24.02 -6.80
N ASP A 83 -1.53 25.02 -7.65
CA ASP A 83 -0.65 26.17 -7.87
C ASP A 83 -1.15 27.38 -7.07
N GLY A 84 -0.52 27.64 -5.93
CA GLY A 84 -0.84 28.77 -5.07
C GLY A 84 -0.50 30.15 -5.66
N THR A 85 0.34 30.21 -6.70
CA THR A 85 0.72 31.44 -7.40
C THR A 85 -0.36 31.85 -8.39
N THR A 86 -0.84 30.91 -9.21
CA THR A 86 -1.92 31.17 -10.17
C THR A 86 -3.31 31.01 -9.55
N GLY A 87 -3.41 30.39 -8.37
CA GLY A 87 -4.69 30.07 -7.73
C GLY A 87 -5.46 28.99 -8.50
N THR A 88 -4.76 28.01 -9.08
CA THR A 88 -5.36 26.97 -9.92
C THR A 88 -5.14 25.60 -9.32
N TRP A 89 -6.22 24.86 -9.09
CA TRP A 89 -6.17 23.43 -8.81
C TRP A 89 -6.34 22.65 -10.11
N SER A 90 -5.33 21.86 -10.46
CA SER A 90 -5.26 21.19 -11.76
C SER A 90 -5.37 19.69 -11.58
N LEU A 91 -6.28 19.07 -12.33
CA LEU A 91 -6.55 17.65 -12.32
C LEU A 91 -6.30 17.09 -13.72
N THR A 92 -5.52 16.01 -13.79
CA THR A 92 -5.38 15.22 -15.01
C THR A 92 -6.08 13.89 -14.80
N VAL A 93 -7.12 13.66 -15.59
CA VAL A 93 -7.89 12.43 -15.59
C VAL A 93 -7.11 11.37 -16.36
N PRO A 94 -6.79 10.22 -15.74
CA PRO A 94 -6.07 9.16 -16.43
C PRO A 94 -6.90 8.61 -17.60
N SER A 95 -6.25 8.24 -18.69
CA SER A 95 -6.91 7.62 -19.83
C SER A 95 -7.60 6.28 -19.49
N THR A 96 -7.25 5.66 -18.36
CA THR A 96 -7.86 4.42 -17.85
C THR A 96 -9.31 4.58 -17.38
N TYR A 97 -9.82 5.80 -17.27
CA TYR A 97 -11.23 6.09 -16.96
C TYR A 97 -12.16 5.96 -18.18
N GLY A 98 -11.62 5.70 -19.37
CA GLY A 98 -12.38 5.27 -20.57
C GLY A 98 -13.22 6.35 -21.26
N THR A 99 -13.62 7.41 -20.53
CA THR A 99 -14.34 8.57 -21.07
C THR A 99 -13.53 9.83 -20.78
N PRO A 100 -13.21 10.67 -21.79
CA PRO A 100 -12.59 11.97 -21.55
C PRO A 100 -13.48 12.84 -20.64
N PRO A 101 -12.88 13.69 -19.77
CA PRO A 101 -13.65 14.62 -18.97
C PRO A 101 -14.48 15.58 -19.84
N ASP A 102 -15.70 15.90 -19.39
CA ASP A 102 -16.54 16.91 -20.01
C ASP A 102 -15.99 18.31 -19.71
N VAL A 103 -15.14 18.77 -20.61
CA VAL A 103 -14.60 20.13 -20.65
C VAL A 103 -15.45 21.09 -21.50
N SER A 104 -16.63 20.65 -21.97
CA SER A 104 -17.55 21.52 -22.70
C SER A 104 -18.17 22.57 -21.76
N ASN A 105 -18.67 23.65 -22.36
CA ASN A 105 -19.31 24.76 -21.64
C ASN A 105 -18.41 25.32 -20.52
N ALA A 106 -17.14 25.55 -20.85
CA ALA A 106 -16.21 26.18 -19.93
C ALA A 106 -16.76 27.53 -19.45
N PRO A 107 -16.63 27.86 -18.15
CA PRO A 107 -17.12 29.13 -17.63
C PRO A 107 -16.39 30.30 -18.29
N SER A 108 -17.05 31.45 -18.33
CA SER A 108 -16.38 32.71 -18.70
C SER A 108 -15.17 32.94 -17.79
N SER A 109 -14.07 33.43 -18.36
CA SER A 109 -12.84 33.67 -17.61
C SER A 109 -13.08 34.61 -16.44
N GLN A 110 -12.51 34.27 -15.28
CA GLN A 110 -12.55 35.07 -14.06
C GLN A 110 -11.13 35.21 -13.51
N ALA A 111 -10.86 36.33 -12.85
CA ALA A 111 -9.57 36.53 -12.18
C ALA A 111 -9.47 35.65 -10.92
N THR A 112 -8.40 34.87 -10.83
CA THR A 112 -8.00 34.16 -9.61
C THR A 112 -7.29 35.12 -8.65
N ASN A 113 -7.55 34.99 -7.36
CA ASN A 113 -6.96 35.83 -6.32
C ASN A 113 -7.02 35.12 -4.95
N ARG A 114 -6.93 35.85 -3.83
CA ARG A 114 -7.01 35.25 -2.49
C ARG A 114 -8.40 34.74 -2.11
N SER A 115 -9.44 35.24 -2.78
CA SER A 115 -10.84 34.91 -2.53
C SER A 115 -11.46 34.00 -3.60
N ASN A 116 -10.79 33.81 -4.75
CA ASN A 116 -11.28 33.00 -5.86
C ASN A 116 -10.17 32.09 -6.42
N MET A 117 -10.51 30.87 -6.81
CA MET A 117 -9.62 29.92 -7.46
C MET A 117 -10.24 29.32 -8.74
N ALA A 118 -9.40 28.78 -9.61
CA ALA A 118 -9.80 28.00 -10.77
C ALA A 118 -9.61 26.50 -10.51
N ILE A 119 -10.47 25.67 -11.11
CA ILE A 119 -10.31 24.22 -11.16
C ILE A 119 -10.21 23.81 -12.63
N SER A 120 -9.15 23.09 -13.00
CA SER A 120 -8.91 22.63 -14.37
C SER A 120 -8.91 21.11 -14.49
N LEU A 121 -9.46 20.62 -15.60
CA LEU A 121 -9.44 19.21 -16.02
C LEU A 121 -8.63 19.11 -17.33
N ASN A 122 -7.58 18.30 -17.34
CA ASN A 122 -6.70 18.09 -18.49
C ASN A 122 -6.23 19.42 -19.14
N GLY A 123 -5.87 20.41 -18.31
CA GLY A 123 -5.41 21.72 -18.75
C GLY A 123 -6.50 22.72 -19.15
N THR A 124 -7.79 22.34 -19.11
CA THR A 124 -8.91 23.25 -19.40
C THR A 124 -9.61 23.66 -18.11
N VAL A 125 -9.79 24.97 -17.87
CA VAL A 125 -10.57 25.46 -16.73
C VAL A 125 -12.04 25.11 -16.91
N VAL A 126 -12.60 24.36 -15.97
CA VAL A 126 -14.00 23.89 -16.02
C VAL A 126 -14.87 24.47 -14.92
N ALA A 127 -14.26 25.05 -13.89
CA ALA A 127 -14.96 25.73 -12.81
C ALA A 127 -14.10 26.85 -12.21
N TYR A 128 -14.77 27.87 -11.69
CA TYR A 128 -14.22 28.76 -10.67
C TYR A 128 -14.93 28.46 -9.36
N ALA A 129 -14.24 28.65 -8.25
CA ALA A 129 -14.79 28.46 -6.91
C ALA A 129 -14.28 29.58 -5.98
N PRO A 130 -15.06 29.94 -4.94
CA PRO A 130 -14.53 30.79 -3.90
C PRO A 130 -13.45 30.02 -3.14
N ARG A 131 -12.53 30.76 -2.54
CA ARG A 131 -11.34 30.26 -1.87
C ARG A 131 -11.31 30.79 -0.44
N LEU A 132 -11.03 29.90 0.51
CA LEU A 132 -10.73 30.23 1.90
C LEU A 132 -9.30 29.80 2.22
N VAL A 133 -8.60 30.59 3.04
CA VAL A 133 -7.27 30.21 3.57
C VAL A 133 -7.40 30.18 5.09
N ALA A 134 -7.02 29.07 5.69
CA ALA A 134 -7.09 28.85 7.13
C ALA A 134 -6.03 27.83 7.58
N PRO A 135 -5.64 27.83 8.88
CA PRO A 135 -4.76 26.82 9.43
C PRO A 135 -5.35 25.41 9.32
N ASP A 136 -4.57 24.50 8.73
CA ASP A 136 -4.84 23.07 8.76
C ASP A 136 -4.81 22.56 10.22
N PRO A 137 -5.84 21.84 10.69
CA PRO A 137 -5.93 21.41 12.08
C PRO A 137 -4.81 20.49 12.57
N TYR A 138 -4.17 19.74 11.68
CA TYR A 138 -3.14 18.77 12.05
C TYR A 138 -1.75 19.39 12.06
N SER A 139 -1.41 20.16 11.03
CA SER A 139 -0.09 20.78 10.89
C SER A 139 0.01 22.19 11.49
N GLY A 140 -1.12 22.87 11.66
CA GLY A 140 -1.18 24.29 12.04
C GLY A 140 -0.72 25.25 10.94
N ALA A 141 -0.33 24.74 9.76
CA ALA A 141 0.09 25.55 8.62
C ALA A 141 -1.12 26.06 7.84
N GLU A 142 -1.05 27.26 7.27
CA GLU A 142 -2.11 27.78 6.40
C GLU A 142 -2.27 26.89 5.16
N THR A 143 -3.49 26.41 4.91
CA THR A 143 -3.86 25.69 3.70
C THR A 143 -5.03 26.39 2.99
N THR A 144 -5.20 26.06 1.71
CA THR A 144 -6.31 26.55 0.90
C THR A 144 -7.46 25.57 0.95
N TYR A 145 -8.67 26.08 1.16
CA TYR A 145 -9.93 25.35 1.19
C TYR A 145 -10.83 25.76 0.04
N VAL A 146 -11.59 24.79 -0.48
CA VAL A 146 -12.59 24.94 -1.53
C VAL A 146 -13.92 24.33 -1.09
N PRO A 147 -15.08 24.92 -1.43
CA PRO A 147 -16.35 24.33 -1.03
C PRO A 147 -16.59 23.03 -1.77
N ILE A 148 -17.02 22.01 -1.03
CA ILE A 148 -17.21 20.65 -1.54
C ILE A 148 -18.24 20.59 -2.67
N TYR A 149 -19.18 21.53 -2.71
CA TYR A 149 -20.13 21.69 -3.79
C TYR A 149 -19.42 21.83 -5.15
N TYR A 150 -18.43 22.71 -5.27
CA TYR A 150 -17.74 22.94 -6.55
C TYR A 150 -16.89 21.72 -6.94
N VAL A 151 -16.24 21.07 -5.98
CA VAL A 151 -15.50 19.81 -6.19
C VAL A 151 -16.44 18.73 -6.72
N THR A 152 -17.61 18.58 -6.11
CA THR A 152 -18.67 17.64 -6.53
C THR A 152 -19.12 17.90 -7.97
N GLN A 153 -19.27 19.17 -8.38
CA GLN A 153 -19.62 19.49 -9.78
C GLN A 153 -18.49 19.13 -10.75
N VAL A 154 -17.22 19.39 -10.38
CA VAL A 154 -16.08 19.01 -11.22
C VAL A 154 -15.97 17.49 -11.34
N MET A 155 -16.21 16.73 -10.27
CA MET A 155 -16.18 15.26 -10.32
C MET A 155 -17.29 14.68 -11.21
N LYS A 156 -18.47 15.31 -11.27
CA LYS A 156 -19.51 14.90 -12.24
C LYS A 156 -19.06 15.04 -13.69
N ARG A 157 -18.23 16.04 -14.01
CA ARG A 157 -17.65 16.20 -15.36
C ARG A 157 -16.67 15.08 -15.71
N VAL A 158 -16.13 14.36 -14.74
CA VAL A 158 -15.30 13.16 -14.98
C VAL A 158 -16.11 11.86 -14.93
N GLY A 159 -17.45 11.93 -14.94
CA GLY A 159 -18.34 10.76 -14.95
C GLY A 159 -18.53 10.07 -13.61
N MET A 160 -18.13 10.71 -12.51
CA MET A 160 -18.39 10.23 -11.15
C MET A 160 -19.74 10.72 -10.62
N THR A 161 -20.28 10.01 -9.64
CA THR A 161 -21.53 10.39 -8.95
C THR A 161 -21.26 10.66 -7.46
N PRO A 162 -20.50 11.73 -7.15
CA PRO A 162 -20.15 12.08 -5.77
C PRO A 162 -21.37 12.32 -4.89
N THR A 163 -21.27 11.83 -3.65
CA THR A 163 -22.24 12.01 -2.58
C THR A 163 -21.57 12.71 -1.40
N TRP A 164 -22.32 13.57 -0.72
CA TRP A 164 -21.89 14.25 0.49
C TRP A 164 -23.01 14.11 1.51
N ASN A 165 -22.73 13.47 2.64
CA ASN A 165 -23.73 13.23 3.69
C ASN A 165 -23.62 14.24 4.86
N GLY A 166 -22.68 15.19 4.80
CA GLY A 166 -22.36 16.14 5.88
C GLY A 166 -21.14 15.74 6.71
N LEU A 167 -20.71 14.49 6.62
CA LEU A 167 -19.53 13.92 7.28
C LEU A 167 -18.57 13.36 6.23
N ASP A 168 -19.05 12.44 5.39
CA ASP A 168 -18.25 11.68 4.44
C ASP A 168 -18.52 12.13 3.01
N TRP A 169 -17.44 12.14 2.23
CA TRP A 169 -17.47 12.41 0.81
C TRP A 169 -17.05 11.16 0.05
N ASP A 170 -18.01 10.45 -0.52
CA ASP A 170 -17.76 9.31 -1.42
C ASP A 170 -17.94 9.78 -2.87
N PHE A 171 -16.96 9.51 -3.71
CA PHE A 171 -17.04 9.77 -5.15
C PHE A 171 -16.97 8.47 -5.95
N PRO A 172 -18.03 7.64 -5.90
CA PRO A 172 -18.04 6.38 -6.62
C PRO A 172 -17.96 6.65 -8.13
N THR A 173 -17.15 5.85 -8.80
CA THR A 173 -17.06 5.87 -10.25
C THR A 173 -18.02 4.84 -10.83
N THR A 174 -18.89 5.27 -11.74
CA THR A 174 -19.62 4.34 -12.62
C THR A 174 -18.75 3.88 -13.79
N LEU A 175 -17.60 4.54 -13.98
CA LEU A 175 -16.63 4.24 -15.02
C LEU A 175 -15.73 3.08 -14.58
N LYS A 176 -15.68 2.05 -15.42
CA LYS A 176 -14.74 0.94 -15.29
C LYS A 176 -13.32 1.48 -15.43
N ILE A 177 -12.60 1.55 -14.33
CA ILE A 177 -11.15 1.71 -14.37
C ILE A 177 -10.63 0.50 -15.14
N THR A 178 -9.90 0.74 -16.23
CA THR A 178 -9.23 -0.33 -16.97
C THR A 178 -7.77 -0.40 -16.52
N PRO A 179 -7.42 -1.21 -15.50
CA PRO A 179 -6.03 -1.61 -15.31
C PRO A 179 -5.64 -2.58 -16.43
N TYR A 180 -4.50 -2.30 -17.07
CA TYR A 180 -3.74 -3.13 -18.03
C TYR A 180 -4.53 -3.93 -19.10
N THR A 181 -4.22 -3.65 -20.36
CA THR A 181 -4.85 -4.19 -21.57
C THR A 181 -5.07 -5.71 -21.56
N SER A 182 -6.33 -6.11 -21.51
CA SER A 182 -6.87 -7.32 -22.12
C SER A 182 -8.33 -7.04 -22.48
N SER A 183 -8.60 -6.95 -23.79
CA SER A 183 -9.91 -7.14 -24.44
C SER A 183 -11.15 -6.67 -23.65
N SER A 184 -11.67 -5.50 -24.03
CA SER A 184 -12.94 -4.94 -23.56
C SER A 184 -14.13 -5.88 -23.84
N THR A 185 -14.59 -6.59 -22.83
CA THR A 185 -15.94 -7.18 -22.77
C THR A 185 -16.81 -6.38 -21.79
N PRO A 186 -18.12 -6.22 -22.08
CA PRO A 186 -19.05 -5.53 -21.18
C PRO A 186 -19.09 -6.17 -19.79
N VAL A 187 -19.43 -5.37 -18.77
CA VAL A 187 -19.70 -5.88 -17.42
C VAL A 187 -21.02 -6.62 -17.57
N GLY A 188 -20.99 -7.93 -17.37
CA GLY A 188 -22.16 -8.78 -17.52
C GLY A 188 -21.86 -10.27 -17.58
N ASN A 189 -20.64 -10.68 -17.95
CA ASN A 189 -20.32 -12.09 -18.07
C ASN A 189 -19.33 -12.55 -16.99
N PRO A 190 -19.54 -13.74 -16.40
CA PRO A 190 -18.53 -14.39 -15.58
C PRO A 190 -17.23 -14.64 -16.35
N GLU A 191 -16.11 -14.63 -15.65
CA GLU A 191 -14.80 -14.88 -16.25
C GLU A 191 -14.69 -16.35 -16.67
N SER A 192 -14.04 -16.65 -17.80
CA SER A 192 -13.88 -18.05 -18.24
C SER A 192 -12.70 -18.72 -17.53
N GLN A 193 -12.78 -20.04 -17.35
CA GLN A 193 -11.67 -20.81 -16.79
C GLN A 193 -10.39 -20.64 -17.62
N THR A 194 -10.51 -20.63 -18.95
CA THR A 194 -9.37 -20.45 -19.86
C THR A 194 -8.69 -19.09 -19.68
N THR A 195 -9.45 -18.00 -19.53
CA THR A 195 -8.88 -16.67 -19.33
C THR A 195 -8.14 -16.60 -17.99
N MET A 196 -8.81 -17.04 -16.92
CA MET A 196 -8.27 -16.94 -15.56
C MET A 196 -7.02 -17.80 -15.39
N ALA A 197 -7.05 -19.06 -15.84
CA ALA A 197 -5.89 -19.95 -15.76
C ALA A 197 -4.68 -19.39 -16.52
N LYS A 198 -4.87 -18.83 -17.74
CA LYS A 198 -3.78 -18.19 -18.48
C LYS A 198 -3.18 -16.99 -17.75
N ALA A 199 -4.02 -16.16 -17.13
CA ALA A 199 -3.55 -15.01 -16.36
C ALA A 199 -2.75 -15.44 -15.13
N MET A 200 -3.24 -16.44 -14.39
CA MET A 200 -2.53 -17.00 -13.24
C MET A 200 -1.17 -17.59 -13.65
N TRP A 201 -1.12 -18.40 -14.71
CA TRP A 201 0.14 -18.98 -15.19
C TRP A 201 1.13 -17.91 -15.65
N ALA A 202 0.67 -16.86 -16.32
CA ALA A 202 1.57 -15.75 -16.68
C ALA A 202 2.19 -15.08 -15.44
N MET A 203 1.44 -14.97 -14.34
CA MET A 203 1.96 -14.42 -13.08
C MET A 203 2.93 -15.39 -12.38
N PHE A 204 2.62 -16.68 -12.43
CA PHE A 204 3.52 -17.71 -11.92
C PHE A 204 4.84 -17.73 -12.69
N ASP A 205 4.80 -17.71 -14.02
CA ASP A 205 5.99 -17.71 -14.86
C ASP A 205 6.83 -16.44 -14.68
N ALA A 206 6.19 -15.30 -14.34
CA ALA A 206 6.88 -14.05 -14.05
C ALA A 206 7.60 -14.07 -12.68
N LYS A 207 7.29 -15.03 -11.81
CA LYS A 207 7.89 -15.16 -10.48
C LYS A 207 9.24 -15.85 -10.59
N THR A 208 10.33 -15.09 -10.62
CA THR A 208 11.69 -15.64 -10.79
C THR A 208 12.46 -15.90 -9.51
N TRP A 209 11.90 -15.55 -8.35
CA TRP A 209 12.56 -15.67 -7.06
C TRP A 209 11.91 -16.76 -6.22
N ASP A 210 12.71 -17.55 -5.51
CA ASP A 210 12.32 -18.71 -4.69
C ASP A 210 11.61 -19.86 -5.43
N VAL A 211 11.29 -19.71 -6.72
CA VAL A 211 10.72 -20.76 -7.58
C VAL A 211 11.77 -21.17 -8.60
N TYR A 212 12.29 -22.40 -8.45
CA TYR A 212 13.27 -22.98 -9.37
C TYR A 212 12.63 -23.55 -10.63
N THR A 213 11.46 -24.18 -10.49
CA THR A 213 10.74 -24.77 -11.63
C THR A 213 9.30 -24.28 -11.70
N HIS A 214 8.89 -23.89 -12.90
CA HIS A 214 7.54 -23.44 -13.22
C HIS A 214 6.79 -24.53 -13.98
N PRO A 215 5.91 -25.30 -13.32
CA PRO A 215 5.14 -26.32 -14.01
C PRO A 215 4.17 -25.67 -14.98
N THR A 216 4.09 -26.21 -16.19
CA THR A 216 3.03 -25.89 -17.15
C THR A 216 1.66 -26.28 -16.59
N MET A 217 0.58 -25.70 -17.13
CA MET A 217 -0.79 -26.09 -16.77
C MET A 217 -1.00 -27.61 -16.89
N ALA A 218 -0.45 -28.23 -17.94
CA ALA A 218 -0.57 -29.67 -18.17
C ALA A 218 0.15 -30.50 -17.09
N GLU A 219 1.35 -30.10 -16.67
CA GLU A 219 2.09 -30.76 -15.58
C GLU A 219 1.35 -30.64 -14.25
N ALA A 220 0.79 -29.46 -13.98
CA ALA A 220 -0.08 -29.25 -12.81
C ALA A 220 -1.40 -30.02 -12.88
N GLY A 221 -1.78 -30.57 -14.04
CA GLY A 221 -3.06 -31.26 -14.24
C GLY A 221 -4.25 -30.31 -14.49
N VAL A 222 -3.97 -29.03 -14.76
CA VAL A 222 -4.97 -27.99 -15.01
C VAL A 222 -5.36 -27.98 -16.49
N THR A 223 -6.61 -28.35 -16.77
CA THR A 223 -7.19 -28.37 -18.13
C THR A 223 -8.38 -27.42 -18.20
N PRO A 224 -8.15 -26.10 -18.32
CA PRO A 224 -9.22 -25.12 -18.23
C PRO A 224 -10.13 -25.21 -19.46
N THR A 225 -11.42 -25.00 -19.26
CA THR A 225 -12.43 -25.05 -20.34
C THR A 225 -12.98 -23.66 -20.64
N SER A 226 -14.01 -23.57 -21.50
CA SER A 226 -14.78 -22.34 -21.71
C SER A 226 -15.84 -22.10 -20.61
N ALA A 227 -15.95 -22.98 -19.62
CA ALA A 227 -16.86 -22.79 -18.49
C ALA A 227 -16.48 -21.55 -17.68
N THR A 228 -17.45 -21.04 -16.94
CA THR A 228 -17.23 -19.98 -15.95
C THR A 228 -16.27 -20.46 -14.86
N VAL A 229 -15.30 -19.62 -14.51
CA VAL A 229 -14.39 -19.90 -13.39
C VAL A 229 -15.08 -19.69 -12.05
N THR A 230 -14.81 -20.59 -11.12
CA THR A 230 -15.21 -20.49 -9.72
C THR A 230 -14.02 -20.11 -8.84
N ALA A 231 -14.29 -19.64 -7.63
CA ALA A 231 -13.22 -19.42 -6.66
C ALA A 231 -12.47 -20.72 -6.31
N GLY A 232 -13.17 -21.84 -6.23
CA GLY A 232 -12.59 -23.16 -6.01
C GLY A 232 -11.64 -23.59 -7.13
N ASP A 233 -11.96 -23.24 -8.39
CA ASP A 233 -11.05 -23.47 -9.51
C ASP A 233 -9.72 -22.74 -9.30
N VAL A 234 -9.77 -21.44 -9.01
CA VAL A 234 -8.58 -20.61 -8.74
C VAL A 234 -7.74 -21.20 -7.60
N ALA A 235 -8.39 -21.50 -6.47
CA ALA A 235 -7.70 -22.06 -5.32
C ALA A 235 -7.00 -23.39 -5.64
N THR A 236 -7.72 -24.28 -6.35
CA THR A 236 -7.20 -25.59 -6.73
C THR A 236 -6.03 -25.46 -7.68
N TRP A 237 -6.12 -24.60 -8.69
CA TRP A 237 -5.04 -24.37 -9.64
C TRP A 237 -3.78 -23.81 -9.00
N LEU A 238 -3.93 -22.91 -8.03
CA LEU A 238 -2.81 -22.40 -7.26
C LEU A 238 -2.13 -23.50 -6.42
N ALA A 239 -2.93 -24.34 -5.75
CA ALA A 239 -2.40 -25.48 -4.99
C ALA A 239 -1.74 -26.54 -5.89
N ASP A 240 -2.32 -26.81 -7.06
CA ASP A 240 -1.77 -27.73 -8.06
C ASP A 240 -0.46 -27.19 -8.62
N TRP A 241 -0.42 -25.91 -9.00
CA TRP A 241 0.83 -25.26 -9.42
C TRP A 241 1.90 -25.37 -8.32
N ALA A 242 1.57 -25.02 -7.08
CA ALA A 242 2.49 -25.08 -5.96
C ALA A 242 3.04 -26.51 -5.75
N ARG A 243 2.18 -27.53 -5.81
CA ARG A 243 2.58 -28.94 -5.61
C ARG A 243 3.66 -29.41 -6.59
N HIS A 244 3.71 -28.84 -7.79
CA HIS A 244 4.67 -29.21 -8.84
C HIS A 244 5.80 -28.20 -8.99
N ALA A 245 5.70 -27.03 -8.36
CA ALA A 245 6.79 -26.08 -8.25
C ALA A 245 7.84 -26.57 -7.23
N LEU A 246 9.12 -26.35 -7.56
CA LEU A 246 10.24 -26.57 -6.65
C LEU A 246 10.76 -25.22 -6.18
N GLY A 247 10.91 -25.07 -4.87
CA GLY A 247 11.51 -23.90 -4.27
C GLY A 247 12.94 -24.12 -3.80
N TYR A 248 13.66 -23.03 -3.54
CA TYR A 248 15.04 -23.08 -3.08
C TYR A 248 15.09 -23.23 -1.55
N VAL A 249 15.86 -24.18 -1.04
CA VAL A 249 16.19 -24.21 0.39
C VAL A 249 17.37 -23.27 0.60
N ASP A 250 17.24 -22.37 1.58
CA ASP A 250 18.35 -21.55 2.07
C ASP A 250 19.54 -22.47 2.40
N GLN A 251 20.61 -22.32 1.63
CA GLN A 251 21.84 -23.05 1.80
C GLN A 251 22.61 -22.40 2.94
N GLY A 252 22.67 -23.07 4.09
CA GLY A 252 23.53 -22.65 5.18
C GLY A 252 24.94 -22.33 4.68
N TYR A 253 25.53 -21.26 5.22
CA TYR A 253 26.82 -20.71 4.79
C TYR A 253 27.87 -21.82 4.58
N GLY A 254 28.25 -22.10 3.32
CA GLY A 254 29.30 -23.07 2.96
C GLY A 254 28.86 -24.39 2.31
N THR A 255 27.57 -24.60 2.03
CA THR A 255 27.14 -25.72 1.16
C THR A 255 27.19 -25.29 -0.32
N THR A 256 27.50 -26.22 -1.23
CA THR A 256 27.60 -25.95 -2.67
C THR A 256 26.48 -26.57 -3.50
N ASP A 257 25.66 -27.43 -2.90
CA ASP A 257 24.65 -28.21 -3.60
C ASP A 257 23.26 -27.59 -3.36
N PRO A 258 22.52 -27.18 -4.41
CA PRO A 258 21.18 -26.65 -4.26
C PRO A 258 20.27 -27.71 -3.63
N ALA A 259 19.84 -27.43 -2.40
CA ALA A 259 18.75 -28.15 -1.77
C ALA A 259 17.43 -27.54 -2.23
N PHE A 260 16.49 -28.39 -2.63
CA PHE A 260 15.17 -27.98 -3.10
C PHE A 260 14.09 -28.48 -2.15
N HIS A 261 13.02 -27.71 -2.03
CA HIS A 261 11.83 -28.10 -1.30
C HIS A 261 10.61 -28.03 -2.21
N TRP A 262 9.55 -28.73 -1.82
CA TRP A 262 8.27 -28.69 -2.52
C TRP A 262 7.37 -27.65 -1.84
N PHE A 263 6.63 -26.86 -2.62
CA PHE A 263 5.52 -26.11 -2.05
C PHE A 263 4.35 -27.08 -1.86
N ARG A 264 3.90 -27.26 -0.62
CA ARG A 264 2.79 -28.18 -0.33
C ARG A 264 1.84 -27.54 0.66
N MET A 265 0.56 -27.47 0.28
CA MET A 265 -0.51 -26.95 1.14
C MET A 265 -0.66 -27.71 2.45
N ALA A 266 -0.18 -28.96 2.54
CA ALA A 266 -0.16 -29.73 3.78
C ALA A 266 0.75 -29.12 4.87
N TYR A 267 1.59 -28.15 4.52
CA TYR A 267 2.44 -27.41 5.44
C TYR A 267 2.01 -25.95 5.57
N GLU A 268 0.83 -25.58 5.07
CA GLU A 268 0.34 -24.21 5.12
C GLU A 268 -0.72 -24.03 6.21
N ALA A 269 -1.21 -22.80 6.37
CA ALA A 269 -2.29 -22.45 7.30
C ALA A 269 -3.61 -23.25 7.08
N SER A 270 -3.76 -23.90 5.93
CA SER A 270 -4.81 -24.90 5.71
C SER A 270 -4.46 -25.84 4.55
N PRO A 271 -4.74 -27.16 4.65
CA PRO A 271 -4.62 -28.07 3.53
C PRO A 271 -5.77 -27.92 2.51
N ASN A 272 -6.85 -27.19 2.85
CA ASN A 272 -7.93 -26.87 1.92
C ASN A 272 -7.54 -25.62 1.11
N PRO A 273 -7.37 -25.70 -0.22
CA PRO A 273 -6.89 -24.57 -1.01
C PRO A 273 -7.77 -23.32 -0.92
N PHE A 274 -9.10 -23.48 -0.85
CA PHE A 274 -10.01 -22.34 -0.79
C PHE A 274 -9.94 -21.65 0.57
N THR A 275 -10.00 -22.42 1.66
CA THR A 275 -9.83 -21.89 3.02
C THR A 275 -8.48 -21.20 3.19
N TRP A 276 -7.42 -21.82 2.67
CA TRP A 276 -6.10 -21.23 2.65
C TRP A 276 -6.07 -19.91 1.86
N GLY A 277 -6.66 -19.85 0.67
CA GLY A 277 -6.78 -18.61 -0.08
C GLY A 277 -7.56 -17.52 0.67
N GLN A 278 -8.56 -17.88 1.47
CA GLN A 278 -9.25 -16.92 2.35
C GLN A 278 -8.36 -16.41 3.50
N ILE A 279 -7.56 -17.30 4.11
CA ILE A 279 -6.64 -16.93 5.20
C ILE A 279 -5.61 -15.90 4.72
N TYR A 280 -5.07 -16.10 3.52
CA TYR A 280 -4.04 -15.23 2.94
C TYR A 280 -4.62 -14.08 2.07
N GLY A 281 -5.91 -13.77 2.20
CA GLY A 281 -6.51 -12.60 1.56
C GLY A 281 -6.65 -12.67 0.04
N LEU A 282 -6.52 -13.86 -0.59
CA LEU A 282 -6.69 -14.04 -2.04
C LEU A 282 -8.06 -13.52 -2.52
N TYR A 283 -9.08 -13.64 -1.67
CA TYR A 283 -10.46 -13.24 -1.95
C TYR A 283 -10.90 -11.94 -1.28
N ASP A 284 -9.98 -11.19 -0.66
CA ASP A 284 -10.33 -9.93 0.00
C ASP A 284 -10.88 -8.91 -1.01
N ASP A 285 -11.85 -8.12 -0.57
CA ASP A 285 -12.59 -7.13 -1.37
C ASP A 285 -13.38 -7.68 -2.57
N THR A 286 -13.50 -9.01 -2.71
CA THR A 286 -14.27 -9.65 -3.79
C THR A 286 -15.73 -9.97 -3.40
N GLY A 287 -16.00 -10.12 -2.10
CA GLY A 287 -17.26 -10.66 -1.58
C GLY A 287 -17.46 -12.16 -1.81
N VAL A 288 -16.41 -12.90 -2.18
CA VAL A 288 -16.44 -14.36 -2.36
C VAL A 288 -16.45 -15.07 -1.00
N THR A 289 -17.44 -15.95 -0.80
CA THR A 289 -17.60 -16.68 0.48
C THR A 289 -17.66 -18.20 0.32
N SER A 290 -17.66 -18.71 -0.91
CA SER A 290 -17.77 -20.14 -1.21
C SER A 290 -16.85 -20.56 -2.36
N PRO A 291 -16.25 -21.77 -2.32
CA PRO A 291 -15.48 -22.30 -3.45
C PRO A 291 -16.31 -22.53 -4.71
N THR A 292 -17.64 -22.73 -4.59
CA THR A 292 -18.51 -22.93 -5.76
C THR A 292 -18.98 -21.63 -6.40
N GLN A 293 -18.64 -20.48 -5.81
CA GLN A 293 -19.06 -19.18 -6.31
C GLN A 293 -18.34 -18.87 -7.62
N THR A 294 -19.12 -18.63 -8.68
CA THR A 294 -18.60 -18.14 -9.96
C THR A 294 -18.08 -16.72 -9.84
N LEU A 295 -16.92 -16.43 -10.44
CA LEU A 295 -16.33 -15.10 -10.41
C LEU A 295 -16.82 -14.26 -11.59
N SER A 296 -17.32 -13.05 -11.28
CA SER A 296 -17.42 -11.99 -12.30
C SER A 296 -16.02 -11.57 -12.76
N THR A 297 -15.91 -10.95 -13.95
CA THR A 297 -14.63 -10.37 -14.41
C THR A 297 -14.01 -9.43 -13.38
N ARG A 298 -14.80 -8.60 -12.68
CA ARG A 298 -14.28 -7.71 -11.62
C ARG A 298 -13.69 -8.50 -10.46
N GLN A 299 -14.39 -9.53 -9.99
CA GLN A 299 -13.89 -10.39 -8.90
C GLN A 299 -12.62 -11.13 -9.33
N ALA A 300 -12.58 -11.67 -10.55
CA ALA A 300 -11.40 -12.34 -11.08
C ALA A 300 -10.18 -11.38 -11.15
N GLN A 301 -10.39 -10.12 -11.56
CA GLN A 301 -9.34 -9.10 -11.55
C GLN A 301 -8.83 -8.77 -10.15
N THR A 302 -9.73 -8.61 -9.17
CA THR A 302 -9.34 -8.41 -7.77
C THR A 302 -8.55 -9.60 -7.24
N VAL A 303 -9.00 -10.84 -7.53
CA VAL A 303 -8.27 -12.07 -7.17
C VAL A 303 -6.87 -12.12 -7.79
N LEU A 304 -6.72 -11.74 -9.07
CA LEU A 304 -5.40 -11.64 -9.71
C LEU A 304 -4.53 -10.56 -9.06
N SER A 305 -5.10 -9.41 -8.69
CA SER A 305 -4.35 -8.38 -7.96
C SER A 305 -3.87 -8.87 -6.59
N ASN A 306 -4.72 -9.59 -5.86
CA ASN A 306 -4.37 -10.18 -4.57
C ASN A 306 -3.31 -11.27 -4.76
N LEU A 307 -3.43 -12.12 -5.79
CA LEU A 307 -2.41 -13.10 -6.14
C LEU A 307 -1.07 -12.43 -6.47
N GLN A 308 -1.06 -11.27 -7.10
CA GLN A 308 0.19 -10.55 -7.42
C GLN A 308 0.85 -10.03 -6.16
N TRP A 309 0.06 -9.45 -5.26
CA TRP A 309 0.53 -9.03 -3.93
C TRP A 309 1.15 -10.22 -3.19
N TRP A 310 0.44 -11.35 -3.23
CA TRP A 310 0.83 -12.61 -2.62
C TRP A 310 2.17 -13.13 -3.16
N LEU A 311 2.30 -13.21 -4.48
CA LEU A 311 3.53 -13.63 -5.15
C LEU A 311 4.69 -12.65 -4.93
N ASN A 312 4.44 -11.36 -4.73
CA ASN A 312 5.48 -10.37 -4.50
C ASN A 312 5.90 -10.27 -3.02
N GLY A 313 5.06 -10.71 -2.09
CA GLY A 313 5.24 -10.45 -0.65
C GLY A 313 5.06 -8.98 -0.27
N TYR A 314 4.61 -8.14 -1.21
CA TYR A 314 4.27 -6.74 -0.96
C TYR A 314 3.40 -6.15 -2.07
N LYS A 315 2.66 -5.09 -1.73
CA LYS A 315 2.02 -4.19 -2.70
C LYS A 315 2.38 -2.76 -2.40
N VAL A 316 2.43 -1.94 -3.45
CA VAL A 316 2.69 -0.50 -3.30
C VAL A 316 1.36 0.19 -3.02
N LEU A 317 1.28 0.85 -1.87
CA LEU A 317 0.18 1.70 -1.47
C LEU A 317 0.21 3.02 -2.26
N PRO A 318 -0.91 3.73 -2.40
CA PRO A 318 -0.95 4.91 -3.25
C PRO A 318 -0.08 6.08 -2.75
N ASN A 319 0.29 6.10 -1.46
CA ASN A 319 1.23 7.07 -0.89
C ASN A 319 2.71 6.68 -1.12
N GLY A 320 2.98 5.66 -1.94
CA GLY A 320 4.31 5.13 -2.21
C GLY A 320 4.87 4.26 -1.08
N ALA A 321 4.14 4.05 0.02
CA ALA A 321 4.51 3.07 1.02
C ALA A 321 4.30 1.66 0.48
N TYR A 322 4.98 0.68 1.04
CA TYR A 322 4.81 -0.73 0.74
C TYR A 322 4.02 -1.36 1.87
N GLN A 323 3.01 -2.16 1.55
CA GLN A 323 2.34 -3.03 2.50
C GLN A 323 2.88 -4.44 2.29
N LEU A 324 3.38 -5.07 3.35
CA LEU A 324 3.98 -6.40 3.26
C LEU A 324 2.89 -7.48 3.26
N HIS A 325 3.30 -8.69 2.87
CA HIS A 325 2.52 -9.93 2.92
C HIS A 325 3.50 -11.11 3.04
N ILE A 326 3.13 -12.21 3.68
CA ILE A 326 3.95 -13.43 3.69
C ILE A 326 3.92 -14.05 2.29
N PRO A 327 5.01 -13.99 1.50
CA PRO A 327 4.95 -14.55 0.16
C PRO A 327 4.75 -16.06 0.20
N LEU A 328 4.30 -16.63 -0.93
CA LEU A 328 4.34 -18.07 -1.10
C LEU A 328 5.77 -18.58 -0.93
N TYR A 329 6.00 -19.26 0.19
CA TYR A 329 7.23 -19.89 0.63
C TYR A 329 6.85 -21.28 1.18
N SER A 330 7.74 -22.27 1.08
CA SER A 330 7.46 -23.57 1.68
C SER A 330 7.76 -23.58 3.17
N HIS A 331 6.72 -23.65 3.98
CA HIS A 331 6.86 -23.82 5.42
C HIS A 331 7.27 -25.25 5.84
N TYR A 332 7.74 -26.12 4.93
CA TYR A 332 8.16 -27.49 5.27
C TYR A 332 9.20 -27.55 6.39
N ASN A 333 10.21 -26.67 6.35
CA ASN A 333 11.26 -26.67 7.38
C ASN A 333 10.70 -26.26 8.74
N VAL A 334 9.81 -25.27 8.74
CA VAL A 334 9.08 -24.84 9.94
C VAL A 334 8.21 -25.97 10.46
N TRP A 335 7.43 -26.60 9.60
CA TRP A 335 6.56 -27.72 9.95
C TRP A 335 7.37 -28.91 10.51
N SER A 336 8.46 -29.28 9.85
CA SER A 336 9.32 -30.39 10.29
C SER A 336 9.97 -30.08 11.64
N GLY A 337 10.52 -28.89 11.84
CA GLY A 337 11.15 -28.49 13.10
C GLY A 337 10.14 -28.26 14.24
N GLY A 338 9.00 -27.62 13.95
CA GLY A 338 7.95 -27.31 14.91
C GLY A 338 7.08 -28.52 15.20
N ALA A 339 6.22 -28.90 14.25
CA ALA A 339 5.18 -29.91 14.45
C ALA A 339 5.74 -31.28 14.85
N THR A 340 6.82 -31.74 14.22
CA THR A 340 7.32 -33.11 14.48
C THR A 340 8.26 -33.19 15.69
N THR A 341 9.06 -32.17 15.95
CA THR A 341 10.10 -32.24 17.01
C THR A 341 9.61 -31.70 18.35
N LYS A 342 8.75 -30.68 18.35
CA LYS A 342 8.25 -30.04 19.58
C LYS A 342 6.83 -30.51 19.97
N GLY A 343 6.21 -31.39 19.19
CA GLY A 343 4.93 -32.01 19.53
C GLY A 343 3.70 -31.11 19.36
N TYR A 344 3.76 -30.12 18.47
CA TYR A 344 2.59 -29.28 18.19
C TYR A 344 1.54 -30.06 17.40
N GLY A 345 0.28 -29.90 17.80
CA GLY A 345 -0.84 -30.30 16.96
C GLY A 345 -0.88 -29.46 15.69
N LEU A 346 -1.31 -30.08 14.58
CA LEU A 346 -1.49 -29.41 13.28
C LEU A 346 -2.38 -28.16 13.40
N ALA A 347 -3.43 -28.20 14.22
CA ALA A 347 -4.33 -27.06 14.40
C ALA A 347 -3.63 -25.81 14.99
N ASN A 348 -2.74 -26.00 15.97
CA ASN A 348 -1.99 -24.89 16.56
C ASN A 348 -1.00 -24.30 15.55
N TYR A 349 -0.41 -25.16 14.72
CA TYR A 349 0.47 -24.72 13.64
C TYR A 349 -0.26 -23.88 12.60
N GLU A 350 -1.43 -24.35 12.14
CA GLU A 350 -2.29 -23.62 11.21
C GLU A 350 -2.78 -22.28 11.78
N GLU A 351 -3.10 -22.23 13.07
CA GLU A 351 -3.49 -21.01 13.79
C GLU A 351 -2.37 -19.97 13.82
N VAL A 352 -1.13 -20.38 14.11
CA VAL A 352 0.05 -19.50 14.08
C VAL A 352 0.25 -18.90 12.69
N LEU A 353 0.27 -19.72 11.64
CA LEU A 353 0.45 -19.20 10.27
C LEU A 353 -0.68 -18.24 9.86
N THR A 354 -1.91 -18.56 10.25
CA THR A 354 -3.07 -17.70 9.99
C THR A 354 -2.92 -16.34 10.66
N GLU A 355 -2.41 -16.32 11.88
CA GLU A 355 -2.21 -15.09 12.64
C GLU A 355 -1.01 -14.28 12.11
N ASP A 356 0.11 -14.95 11.80
CA ASP A 356 1.29 -14.31 11.24
C ASP A 356 0.93 -13.59 9.93
N ALA A 357 0.20 -14.26 9.02
CA ALA A 357 -0.24 -13.67 7.75
C ALA A 357 -1.00 -12.34 7.98
N LYS A 358 -1.94 -12.32 8.93
CA LYS A 358 -2.72 -11.11 9.27
C LYS A 358 -1.86 -9.99 9.83
N PHE A 359 -0.82 -10.30 10.61
CA PHE A 359 0.06 -9.28 11.15
C PHE A 359 0.99 -8.72 10.08
N TYR A 360 1.56 -9.55 9.21
CA TYR A 360 2.37 -9.07 8.09
C TYR A 360 1.58 -8.17 7.14
N ASP A 361 0.30 -8.48 6.91
CA ASP A 361 -0.58 -7.66 6.09
C ASP A 361 -0.79 -6.25 6.64
N GLN A 362 -0.53 -6.02 7.92
CA GLN A 362 -0.64 -4.70 8.52
C GLN A 362 0.70 -3.95 8.57
N VAL A 363 1.81 -4.61 8.23
CA VAL A 363 3.12 -3.96 8.20
C VAL A 363 3.20 -3.03 7.00
N THR A 364 3.63 -1.79 7.25
CA THR A 364 3.92 -0.83 6.18
C THR A 364 5.35 -0.31 6.25
N LEU A 365 5.93 -0.07 5.08
CA LEU A 365 7.26 0.49 4.89
C LEU A 365 7.17 1.76 4.06
N GLN A 366 7.67 2.88 4.57
CA GLN A 366 7.63 4.15 3.85
C GLN A 366 9.00 4.82 3.85
N GLN A 367 9.49 5.22 2.68
CA GLN A 367 10.72 5.98 2.60
C GLN A 367 10.50 7.42 3.11
N SER A 368 11.36 7.87 4.02
CA SER A 368 11.37 9.23 4.56
C SER A 368 12.81 9.75 4.62
N GLY A 369 13.19 10.49 3.57
CA GLY A 369 14.57 10.92 3.37
C GLY A 369 15.50 9.73 3.18
N ALA A 370 16.55 9.65 4.02
CA ALA A 370 17.48 8.51 4.04
C ALA A 370 16.98 7.32 4.89
N ASN A 371 15.89 7.49 5.63
CA ASN A 371 15.35 6.46 6.51
C ASN A 371 14.16 5.74 5.87
N TRP A 372 13.90 4.55 6.36
CA TRP A 372 12.69 3.80 6.15
C TRP A 372 11.88 3.77 7.45
N LEU A 373 10.63 4.18 7.35
CA LEU A 373 9.64 4.12 8.40
C LEU A 373 8.94 2.77 8.33
N ILE A 374 9.04 1.99 9.40
CA ILE A 374 8.51 0.62 9.51
C ILE A 374 7.41 0.64 10.54
N THR A 375 6.16 0.63 10.11
CA THR A 375 5.01 0.61 11.03
C THR A 375 4.61 -0.83 11.29
N LEU A 376 4.71 -1.23 12.55
CA LEU A 376 4.37 -2.55 13.03
C LEU A 376 3.00 -2.49 13.72
N PRO A 377 2.04 -3.38 13.39
CA PRO A 377 0.80 -3.48 14.15
C PRO A 377 1.08 -3.91 15.59
N ASN A 378 0.12 -3.66 16.48
CA ASN A 378 0.19 -4.17 17.85
C ASN A 378 -0.25 -5.65 17.88
N THR A 379 0.61 -6.53 18.38
CA THR A 379 0.34 -7.96 18.57
C THR A 379 -0.13 -8.28 20.00
N GLU A 380 -0.31 -7.28 20.86
CA GLU A 380 -0.86 -7.46 22.20
C GLU A 380 -2.25 -8.12 22.14
N GLY A 381 -2.43 -9.18 22.94
CA GLY A 381 -3.66 -9.97 22.94
C GLY A 381 -3.77 -11.01 21.82
N SER A 382 -2.71 -11.16 21.01
CA SER A 382 -2.53 -12.28 20.09
C SER A 382 -2.77 -13.63 20.78
N PRO A 383 -3.63 -14.53 20.25
CA PRO A 383 -3.80 -15.89 20.78
C PRO A 383 -2.51 -16.71 20.81
N THR A 384 -1.56 -16.44 19.90
CA THR A 384 -0.27 -17.14 19.81
C THR A 384 0.88 -16.42 20.51
N ASN A 385 0.57 -15.32 21.22
CA ASN A 385 1.49 -14.57 22.06
C ASN A 385 2.78 -14.18 21.33
N VAL A 386 2.65 -13.58 20.15
CA VAL A 386 3.79 -13.22 19.30
C VAL A 386 4.31 -11.81 19.58
N ALA A 387 5.61 -11.62 19.37
CA ALA A 387 6.30 -10.33 19.40
C ALA A 387 7.10 -10.12 18.11
N TRP A 388 7.28 -8.87 17.72
CA TRP A 388 8.10 -8.55 16.56
C TRP A 388 9.58 -8.82 16.84
N THR A 389 10.32 -9.11 15.79
CA THR A 389 11.77 -9.28 15.79
C THR A 389 12.35 -8.61 14.56
N ILE A 390 12.99 -7.47 14.74
CA ILE A 390 13.56 -6.70 13.65
C ILE A 390 15.08 -6.72 13.77
N ALA A 391 15.76 -7.17 12.73
CA ALA A 391 17.22 -7.11 12.65
C ALA A 391 17.67 -6.25 11.48
N TYR A 392 18.89 -5.74 11.56
CA TYR A 392 19.57 -5.03 10.49
C TYR A 392 21.07 -5.31 10.57
N ASN A 393 21.66 -5.70 9.45
CA ASN A 393 22.98 -6.31 9.35
C ASN A 393 23.19 -7.49 10.31
N GLY A 394 22.18 -8.33 10.45
CA GLY A 394 22.20 -9.46 11.39
C GLY A 394 22.15 -9.07 12.86
N ASN A 395 22.09 -7.77 13.18
CA ASN A 395 21.96 -7.29 14.56
C ASN A 395 20.50 -6.98 14.86
N LEU A 396 19.98 -7.48 15.98
CA LEU A 396 18.66 -7.11 16.48
C LEU A 396 18.62 -5.59 16.74
N ILE A 397 17.68 -4.89 16.10
CA ILE A 397 17.44 -3.46 16.29
C ILE A 397 16.14 -3.17 17.04
N TYR A 398 15.20 -4.11 17.01
CA TYR A 398 13.94 -4.03 17.74
C TYR A 398 13.40 -5.44 17.98
N GLY A 399 12.67 -5.66 19.07
CA GLY A 399 11.97 -6.93 19.26
C GLY A 399 12.62 -7.91 20.21
N TYR A 400 12.26 -9.17 20.03
CA TYR A 400 12.65 -10.29 20.87
C TYR A 400 13.69 -11.20 20.17
N ASN A 401 14.75 -11.62 20.87
CA ASN A 401 15.79 -12.49 20.31
C ASN A 401 16.06 -13.74 21.17
N GLY A 402 14.98 -14.34 21.69
CA GLY A 402 15.04 -15.53 22.54
C GLY A 402 15.46 -15.23 24.00
N GLY A 403 14.71 -15.77 24.96
CA GLY A 403 14.94 -15.60 26.40
C GLY A 403 13.80 -16.21 27.24
N SER A 404 13.93 -16.22 28.56
CA SER A 404 12.82 -16.64 29.43
C SER A 404 11.81 -15.49 29.54
N LYS A 405 10.61 -15.70 28.99
CA LYS A 405 9.28 -15.09 29.19
C LYS A 405 9.20 -13.60 29.60
N ASP A 406 8.34 -12.86 28.89
CA ASP A 406 7.73 -11.57 29.25
C ASP A 406 8.38 -10.26 28.79
N ASN A 407 9.47 -10.27 28.01
CA ASN A 407 10.08 -9.04 27.46
C ASN A 407 10.06 -8.98 25.93
N GLY A 408 8.93 -9.41 25.34
CA GLY A 408 8.68 -9.29 23.91
C GLY A 408 8.10 -7.95 23.52
N ASP A 409 8.48 -7.47 22.36
CA ASP A 409 8.12 -6.16 21.86
C ASP A 409 6.97 -6.31 20.85
N GLN A 410 5.74 -6.05 21.29
CA GLN A 410 4.51 -6.35 20.55
C GLN A 410 4.17 -5.35 19.43
N GLY A 411 5.06 -4.40 19.13
CA GLY A 411 4.84 -3.45 18.03
C GLY A 411 3.95 -2.27 18.44
N GLY A 412 2.92 -1.96 17.65
CA GLY A 412 2.06 -0.79 17.83
C GLY A 412 2.79 0.54 17.63
N LYS A 413 3.84 0.56 16.80
CA LYS A 413 4.70 1.72 16.60
C LYS A 413 5.39 1.74 15.24
N THR A 414 5.95 2.90 14.91
CA THR A 414 6.77 3.11 13.74
C THR A 414 8.25 3.22 14.12
N LEU A 415 9.09 2.36 13.54
CA LEU A 415 10.54 2.42 13.65
C LEU A 415 11.11 3.27 12.51
N SER A 416 12.18 4.02 12.77
CA SER A 416 12.94 4.72 11.73
C SER A 416 14.28 4.04 11.57
N VAL A 417 14.50 3.37 10.44
CA VAL A 417 15.73 2.60 10.16
C VAL A 417 16.46 3.21 8.99
N ASN A 418 17.74 3.53 9.16
CA ASN A 418 18.60 4.04 8.10
C ASN A 418 19.20 2.86 7.31
N PHE A 419 18.54 2.43 6.23
CA PHE A 419 19.08 1.38 5.36
C PHE A 419 20.27 1.93 4.57
N GLN A 420 21.43 1.35 4.81
CA GLN A 420 22.63 1.54 4.01
C GLN A 420 22.64 0.48 2.91
N PRO A 421 23.07 0.82 1.69
CA PRO A 421 23.40 -0.20 0.68
C PRO A 421 24.40 -1.19 1.27
N GLY A 422 24.23 -2.49 1.04
CA GLY A 422 25.02 -3.50 1.75
C GLY A 422 24.42 -3.89 3.11
N GLY A 423 23.24 -3.39 3.47
CA GLY A 423 22.60 -3.51 4.78
C GLY A 423 21.46 -4.53 4.86
N GLY A 424 21.65 -5.72 5.45
CA GLY A 424 20.62 -6.75 5.47
C GLY A 424 19.59 -6.56 6.58
N PHE A 425 18.36 -6.18 6.29
CA PHE A 425 17.25 -6.10 7.25
C PHE A 425 16.52 -7.43 7.51
N SER A 426 15.78 -7.55 8.60
CA SER A 426 14.82 -8.63 8.79
C SER A 426 13.69 -8.24 9.70
N ILE A 427 12.50 -8.79 9.42
CA ILE A 427 11.28 -8.60 10.18
C ILE A 427 10.64 -9.94 10.42
N GLY A 428 10.59 -10.37 11.67
CA GLY A 428 9.99 -11.61 12.11
C GLY A 428 8.91 -11.40 13.15
N LEU A 429 8.06 -12.39 13.33
CA LEU A 429 7.27 -12.63 14.53
C LEU A 429 7.94 -13.78 15.30
N SER A 430 8.02 -13.64 16.61
CA SER A 430 8.52 -14.66 17.51
C SER A 430 7.49 -14.91 18.58
N SER A 431 7.01 -16.14 18.72
CA SER A 431 6.18 -16.48 19.88
C SER A 431 7.00 -16.37 21.17
N LEU A 432 6.39 -15.74 22.17
CA LEU A 432 6.94 -15.59 23.52
C LEU A 432 6.69 -16.81 24.40
N ASP A 433 5.89 -17.76 23.91
CA ASP A 433 5.72 -19.03 24.56
C ASP A 433 7.00 -19.87 24.38
N GLU A 434 7.47 -20.49 25.47
CA GLU A 434 8.64 -21.40 25.42
C GLU A 434 8.39 -22.60 24.51
N ASN A 435 7.11 -22.92 24.34
CA ASN A 435 6.57 -23.85 23.38
C ASN A 435 5.88 -23.08 22.26
N GLY A 436 6.43 -21.98 21.78
CA GLY A 436 5.97 -21.23 20.60
C GLY A 436 6.94 -21.31 19.42
N PHE A 437 6.45 -21.03 18.22
CA PHE A 437 7.27 -20.83 17.02
C PHE A 437 7.23 -19.36 16.58
N GLY A 438 8.23 -18.94 15.81
CA GLY A 438 8.33 -17.58 15.27
C GLY A 438 8.82 -17.59 13.84
N GLU A 439 8.10 -16.93 12.93
CA GLU A 439 8.52 -16.71 11.55
C GLU A 439 9.40 -15.49 11.38
N TYR A 440 10.45 -15.62 10.59
CA TYR A 440 11.32 -14.49 10.24
C TYR A 440 11.24 -14.19 8.74
N LEU A 441 10.76 -13.01 8.37
CA LEU A 441 11.08 -12.35 7.10
C LEU A 441 12.33 -11.45 7.27
N GLY A 442 12.82 -10.82 6.21
CA GLY A 442 14.23 -10.42 5.96
C GLY A 442 14.38 -9.49 4.77
N ILE A 443 15.59 -9.00 4.50
CA ILE A 443 16.10 -8.22 3.36
C ILE A 443 17.63 -8.41 3.47
N PRO A 444 18.39 -8.93 2.51
CA PRO A 444 19.84 -9.05 2.66
C PRO A 444 20.60 -7.77 2.29
N ALA A 445 21.89 -7.78 2.63
CA ALA A 445 22.84 -6.68 2.50
C ALA A 445 22.85 -6.01 1.12
N ASN A 446 23.02 -6.79 0.06
CA ASN A 446 23.51 -6.32 -1.24
C ASN A 446 22.50 -5.57 -2.15
N SER A 447 21.31 -5.18 -1.67
CA SER A 447 20.31 -4.47 -2.48
C SER A 447 20.14 -3.01 -2.07
N THR A 448 19.98 -2.12 -3.06
CA THR A 448 19.55 -0.72 -2.88
C THR A 448 18.03 -0.55 -2.98
N THR A 449 17.30 -1.63 -3.25
CA THR A 449 15.84 -1.66 -3.46
C THR A 449 15.20 -2.62 -2.47
N LEU A 450 14.06 -2.24 -1.90
CA LEU A 450 13.36 -3.03 -0.89
C LEU A 450 12.74 -4.29 -1.47
N VAL A 451 13.19 -5.46 -1.00
CA VAL A 451 12.62 -6.75 -1.39
C VAL A 451 12.71 -7.74 -0.21
N PRO A 452 11.63 -8.46 0.17
CA PRO A 452 11.61 -9.39 1.32
C PRO A 452 12.69 -10.51 1.28
N LYS A 453 13.00 -11.20 2.40
CA LYS A 453 14.16 -12.11 2.60
C LYS A 453 14.24 -13.18 1.55
N TYR A 454 13.08 -13.78 1.30
CA TYR A 454 12.91 -14.88 0.38
C TYR A 454 13.02 -14.41 -1.08
N VAL A 455 13.11 -13.10 -1.32
CA VAL A 455 13.32 -12.54 -2.66
C VAL A 455 14.80 -12.53 -3.07
N ILE A 456 15.77 -12.65 -2.16
CA ILE A 456 17.19 -12.51 -2.54
C ILE A 456 18.11 -13.65 -2.06
N ASP A 457 17.76 -14.52 -1.11
CA ASP A 457 18.56 -15.77 -0.95
C ASP A 457 18.50 -16.66 -2.21
N ALA A 458 17.46 -16.50 -3.04
CA ALA A 458 17.40 -17.05 -4.41
C ALA A 458 18.15 -16.23 -5.48
N MET A 459 18.60 -15.00 -5.16
CA MET A 459 19.43 -14.15 -6.04
C MET A 459 20.91 -14.11 -5.60
N GLY A 460 21.26 -14.82 -4.53
CA GLY A 460 22.60 -14.91 -3.93
C GLY A 460 23.60 -15.80 -4.67
N MET A 461 23.25 -16.39 -5.81
CA MET A 461 24.19 -17.00 -6.76
C MET A 461 23.82 -16.66 -8.21
N GLN A 462 24.09 -15.44 -8.65
CA GLN A 462 24.44 -15.19 -10.05
C GLN A 462 25.87 -14.65 -10.13
N SER A 463 26.84 -15.55 -9.97
CA SER A 463 28.21 -15.29 -10.41
C SER A 463 28.32 -15.52 -11.92
N SER A 464 28.46 -14.42 -12.67
CA SER A 464 29.24 -14.24 -13.91
C SER A 464 29.15 -15.20 -15.11
N SER A 465 28.25 -16.18 -15.17
CA SER A 465 28.18 -17.11 -16.33
C SER A 465 26.76 -17.26 -16.90
N ASP A 466 26.17 -16.19 -17.43
CA ASP A 466 26.11 -15.92 -18.88
C ASP A 466 27.22 -16.50 -19.80
N LEU A 467 27.73 -17.71 -19.53
CA LEU A 467 28.61 -18.42 -20.47
C LEU A 467 27.83 -19.57 -21.15
N PRO A 468 27.77 -19.58 -22.48
CA PRO A 468 27.28 -20.72 -23.24
C PRO A 468 28.26 -21.90 -23.26
N THR A 469 27.65 -23.08 -23.36
CA THR A 469 28.14 -24.38 -23.84
C THR A 469 29.17 -25.16 -23.02
N GLY A 470 28.71 -26.34 -22.59
CA GLY A 470 29.54 -27.54 -22.55
C GLY A 470 29.80 -28.14 -21.18
N LEU A 471 28.77 -28.65 -20.50
CA LEU A 471 28.96 -29.76 -19.55
C LEU A 471 27.68 -30.57 -19.30
N SER A 472 27.87 -31.89 -19.41
CA SER A 472 26.98 -33.01 -19.09
C SER A 472 27.07 -33.38 -17.61
N ILE A 473 26.02 -34.00 -17.06
CA ILE A 473 26.13 -34.90 -15.90
C ILE A 473 26.24 -36.33 -16.42
#